data_AF-A0A7I4YKP1-F1
#
_entry.id   AF-A0A7I4YKP1-F1
#
_cell.length_a   1.000
_cell.length_b   1.000
_cell.length_c   1.000
_cell.angle_alpha   90.00
_cell.angle_beta   90.00
_cell.angle_gamma   90.00
#
_symmetry.space_group_name_H-M   'P 1'
#
loop_
_entity.id
_entity.type
_entity.pdbx_description
1 polymer ?
#
loop_
_entity_poly.entity_id
_entity_poly.type
_entity_poly.pdbx_seq_one_letter_code
_entity_poly.pdbx_strand_id
1 'polypeptide(L)'
;MGLARDDCFTLAKRKSGQSVVCAVLSSTSPPIIKDDTGTVCLLSLPGEVLADEGDPCLFLFECSMQPPKCLRVTAIPPELVPVMKYQLMKFREYEQKSS
;
A
#
# COMPACT_ATOMS: atom_id res chain seq x y z
N MET A 1 -8.20 15.50 -7.34
CA MET A 1 -8.15 14.03 -7.30
C MET A 1 -7.65 13.63 -5.92
N GLY A 2 -8.46 12.88 -5.16
CA GLY A 2 -8.16 12.53 -3.77
C GLY A 2 -7.11 11.42 -3.66
N LEU A 3 -6.50 11.30 -2.48
CA LEU A 3 -5.62 10.18 -2.13
C LEU A 3 -6.47 8.92 -1.90
N ALA A 4 -6.25 7.88 -2.69
CA ALA A 4 -6.96 6.62 -2.53
C ALA A 4 -6.38 5.77 -1.40
N ARG A 5 -7.16 4.78 -0.96
CA ARG A 5 -6.71 3.70 -0.09
C ARG A 5 -7.02 2.37 -0.75
N ASP A 6 -6.00 1.52 -0.86
CA ASP A 6 -6.10 0.21 -1.48
C ASP A 6 -5.53 -0.89 -0.58
N ASP A 7 -5.88 -2.12 -0.93
CA ASP A 7 -5.10 -3.30 -0.59
C ASP A 7 -4.25 -3.72 -1.81
N CYS A 8 -3.43 -4.75 -1.64
CA CYS A 8 -2.56 -5.28 -2.68
C CYS A 8 -3.35 -5.69 -3.93
N PHE A 9 -4.56 -6.22 -3.76
CA PHE A 9 -5.43 -6.59 -4.88
C PHE A 9 -5.96 -5.40 -5.67
N THR A 10 -6.44 -4.34 -5.01
CA THR A 10 -6.99 -3.16 -5.70
C THR A 10 -5.89 -2.22 -6.20
N LEU A 11 -4.73 -2.18 -5.55
CA LEU A 11 -3.55 -1.45 -6.02
C LEU A 11 -3.14 -1.90 -7.43
N ALA A 12 -3.09 -3.22 -7.66
CA ALA A 12 -2.71 -3.81 -8.95
C ALA A 12 -3.65 -3.41 -10.11
N LYS A 13 -4.86 -2.93 -9.80
CA LYS A 13 -5.86 -2.53 -10.79
C LYS A 13 -5.98 -1.01 -10.97
N ARG A 14 -5.31 -0.21 -10.12
CA ARG A 14 -5.43 1.25 -10.15
C ARG A 14 -4.70 1.82 -11.37
N LYS A 15 -5.40 2.65 -12.15
CA LYS A 15 -4.88 3.20 -13.42
C LYS A 15 -4.22 4.57 -13.32
N SER A 16 -4.49 5.31 -12.25
CA SER A 16 -4.00 6.68 -12.08
C SER A 16 -4.12 7.17 -10.64
N GLY A 17 -3.43 8.28 -10.37
CA GLY A 17 -3.46 8.95 -9.07
C GLY A 17 -2.66 8.21 -8.00
N GLN A 18 -2.76 8.68 -6.77
CA GLN A 18 -1.99 8.14 -5.66
C GLN A 18 -2.83 7.23 -4.78
N SER A 19 -2.17 6.23 -4.18
CA SER A 19 -2.80 5.33 -3.22
C SER A 19 -1.90 5.03 -2.03
N VAL A 20 -2.52 4.87 -0.86
CA VAL A 20 -1.87 4.33 0.33
C VAL A 20 -2.29 2.88 0.53
N VAL A 21 -1.31 2.01 0.75
CA VAL A 21 -1.51 0.59 1.08
C VAL A 21 -0.84 0.28 2.41
N CYS A 22 -1.55 -0.42 3.29
CA CYS A 22 -1.00 -0.99 4.51
C CYS A 22 -0.68 -2.46 4.26
N ALA A 23 0.60 -2.81 4.25
CA ALA A 23 1.07 -4.16 3.94
C ALA A 23 2.35 -4.49 4.72
N VAL A 24 2.72 -5.76 4.76
CA VAL A 24 4.01 -6.21 5.29
C VAL A 24 5.06 -6.15 4.19
N LEU A 25 6.24 -5.59 4.49
CA LEU A 25 7.41 -5.71 3.63
C LEU A 25 7.94 -7.15 3.70
N SER A 26 7.70 -7.96 2.68
CA SER A 26 8.01 -9.40 2.70
C SER A 26 9.40 -9.73 2.16
N SER A 27 9.96 -8.88 1.31
CA SER A 27 11.30 -9.04 0.72
C SER A 27 11.77 -7.68 0.23
N THR A 28 13.07 -7.43 0.27
CA THR A 28 13.74 -6.23 -0.25
C THR A 28 14.46 -6.48 -1.58
N SER A 29 14.73 -7.74 -1.93
CA SER A 29 15.45 -8.12 -3.16
C SER A 29 14.93 -9.45 -3.77
N PRO A 30 14.00 -9.40 -4.75
CA PRO A 30 13.28 -8.20 -5.23
C PRO A 30 12.30 -7.67 -4.18
N PRO A 31 11.90 -6.39 -4.24
CA PRO A 31 10.97 -5.86 -3.26
C PRO A 31 9.56 -6.43 -3.41
N ILE A 32 9.03 -6.99 -2.32
CA ILE A 32 7.70 -7.62 -2.28
C ILE A 32 6.93 -7.12 -1.07
N ILE A 33 5.68 -6.73 -1.28
CA ILE A 33 4.74 -6.40 -0.19
C ILE A 33 3.58 -7.37 -0.18
N LYS A 34 3.02 -7.62 1.00
CA LYS A 34 1.93 -8.57 1.19
C LYS A 34 0.90 -8.08 2.20
N ASP A 35 -0.37 -8.25 1.88
CA ASP A 35 -1.47 -8.15 2.84
C ASP A 35 -2.39 -9.38 2.74
N ASP A 36 -3.56 -9.31 3.39
CA ASP A 36 -4.52 -10.42 3.42
C ASP A 36 -5.15 -10.71 2.04
N THR A 37 -5.03 -9.78 1.09
CA THR A 37 -5.68 -9.85 -0.23
C THR A 37 -4.75 -10.29 -1.34
N GLY A 38 -3.43 -10.23 -1.11
CA GLY A 38 -2.46 -10.72 -2.06
C GLY A 38 -1.06 -10.17 -1.84
N THR A 39 -0.26 -10.30 -2.88
CA THR A 39 1.16 -9.94 -2.90
C THR A 39 1.42 -9.05 -4.12
N VAL A 40 2.23 -8.01 -3.94
CA VAL A 40 2.66 -7.13 -5.04
C VAL A 40 4.19 -7.11 -5.08
N CYS A 41 4.75 -7.41 -6.26
CA CYS A 41 6.17 -7.23 -6.55
C CYS A 41 6.40 -5.80 -7.05
N LEU A 42 7.30 -5.07 -6.41
CA LEU A 42 7.63 -3.69 -6.77
C LEU A 42 8.89 -3.68 -7.64
N LEU A 43 9.02 -2.68 -8.50
CA LEU A 43 10.26 -2.47 -9.27
C LEU A 43 11.43 -2.10 -8.37
N SER A 44 11.16 -1.22 -7.41
CA SER A 44 12.15 -0.72 -6.46
C SER A 44 11.43 -0.16 -5.23
N LEU A 45 12.16 -0.09 -4.12
CA LEU A 45 11.79 0.72 -2.97
C LEU A 45 12.35 2.14 -3.16
N PRO A 46 11.71 3.16 -2.56
CA PRO A 46 12.34 4.48 -2.44
C PRO A 46 13.65 4.36 -1.67
N GLY A 47 14.63 5.25 -1.92
CA GLY A 47 16.01 5.13 -1.45
C GLY A 47 16.22 4.62 -0.01
N GLU A 48 16.31 5.52 0.97
CA GLU A 48 16.45 5.12 2.37
C GLU A 48 15.11 4.57 2.89
N VAL A 49 15.03 3.24 2.99
CA VAL A 49 13.91 2.53 3.64
C VAL A 49 14.33 2.22 5.07
N LEU A 50 13.57 2.74 6.03
CA LEU A 50 13.78 2.48 7.46
C LEU A 50 12.94 1.29 7.98
N ALA A 51 12.57 0.37 7.09
CA ALA A 51 11.71 -0.76 7.39
C ALA A 51 12.42 -2.06 7.06
N ASP A 52 12.32 -3.03 7.97
CA ASP A 52 12.89 -4.35 7.81
C ASP A 52 11.89 -5.34 7.19
N GLU A 53 12.40 -6.44 6.65
CA GLU A 53 11.55 -7.54 6.21
C GLU A 53 10.76 -8.11 7.39
N GLY A 54 9.44 -8.19 7.23
CA GLY A 54 8.50 -8.54 8.29
C GLY A 54 7.76 -7.34 8.89
N ASP A 55 8.22 -6.11 8.66
CA ASP A 55 7.59 -4.93 9.23
C ASP A 55 6.26 -4.59 8.53
N PRO A 56 5.19 -4.29 9.29
CA PRO A 56 4.02 -3.65 8.74
C PRO A 56 4.36 -2.20 8.39
N CYS A 57 4.01 -1.81 7.18
CA CYS A 57 4.35 -0.52 6.60
C CYS A 57 3.15 0.13 5.93
N LEU A 58 3.16 1.46 5.89
CA LEU A 58 2.37 2.26 4.96
C LEU A 58 3.22 2.57 3.72
N PHE A 59 2.71 2.16 2.56
CA PHE A 59 3.29 2.40 1.26
C PHE A 59 2.47 3.46 0.53
N LEU A 60 3.13 4.54 0.10
CA LEU A 60 2.53 5.52 -0.81
C LEU A 60 2.95 5.18 -2.24
N PHE A 61 1.96 5.02 -3.12
CA PHE A 61 2.17 4.72 -4.53
C PHE A 61 1.75 5.87 -5.43
N GLU A 62 2.50 6.05 -6.51
CA GLU A 62 2.03 6.71 -7.73
C GLU A 62 1.57 5.63 -8.73
N CYS A 63 0.32 5.71 -9.21
CA CYS A 63 -0.32 4.69 -10.02
C CYS A 63 -0.55 5.11 -11.48
N SER A 64 0.00 6.23 -11.96
CA SER A 64 -0.09 6.62 -13.38
C SER A 64 0.85 5.80 -14.28
N MET A 65 1.68 4.93 -13.71
CA MET A 65 2.53 3.97 -14.40
C MET A 65 2.28 2.56 -13.85
N GLN A 66 2.62 1.54 -14.64
CA GLN A 66 2.49 0.13 -14.26
C GLN A 66 3.82 -0.62 -14.41
N PRO A 67 4.30 -1.33 -13.37
CA PRO A 67 3.71 -1.41 -12.02
C PRO A 67 3.77 -0.07 -11.25
N PRO A 68 2.93 0.15 -10.23
CA PRO A 68 2.90 1.40 -9.48
C PRO A 68 4.25 1.73 -8.84
N LYS A 69 4.65 3.00 -8.89
CA LYS A 69 5.91 3.46 -8.32
C LYS A 69 5.74 3.71 -6.82
N CYS A 70 6.50 2.99 -5.98
CA CYS A 70 6.55 3.30 -4.55
C CYS A 70 7.29 4.62 -4.33
N LEU A 71 6.61 5.59 -3.71
CA LEU A 71 7.15 6.91 -3.42
C LEU A 71 7.68 7.02 -2.00
N ARG A 72 7.04 6.32 -1.05
CA ARG A 72 7.38 6.37 0.36
C ARG A 72 7.01 5.07 1.06
N VAL A 73 7.87 4.65 1.99
CA VAL A 73 7.63 3.57 2.93
C VAL A 73 7.71 4.16 4.34
N THR A 74 6.80 3.77 5.21
CA THR A 74 6.82 4.17 6.62
C THR A 74 6.45 2.96 7.45
N ALA A 75 7.44 2.40 8.18
CA ALA A 75 7.18 1.38 9.17
C ALA A 75 6.19 1.91 10.21
N ILE A 76 5.25 1.07 10.61
CA ILE A 76 4.25 1.40 11.63
C ILE A 76 4.32 0.39 12.77
N PRO A 77 3.96 0.78 14.00
CA PRO A 77 3.75 -0.17 15.09
C PRO A 77 2.69 -1.23 14.69
N PRO A 78 2.89 -2.52 14.98
CA PRO A 78 1.93 -3.58 14.68
C PRO A 78 0.50 -3.30 15.21
N GLU A 79 0.40 -2.57 16.33
CA GLU A 79 -0.86 -2.17 16.96
C GLU A 79 -1.70 -1.24 16.08
N LEU A 80 -1.08 -0.56 15.11
CA LEU A 80 -1.79 0.30 14.15
C LEU A 80 -2.36 -0.47 12.97
N VAL A 81 -1.95 -1.72 12.72
CA VAL A 81 -2.46 -2.52 11.58
C VAL A 81 -3.99 -2.64 11.59
N PRO A 82 -4.67 -2.96 12.71
CA PRO A 82 -6.13 -2.98 12.76
C PRO A 82 -6.77 -1.62 12.44
N VAL A 83 -6.12 -0.52 12.87
CA VAL A 83 -6.58 0.84 12.58
C VAL A 83 -6.53 1.11 11.08
N MET A 84 -5.44 0.72 10.41
CA MET A 84 -5.30 0.89 8.96
C MET A 84 -6.32 0.04 8.18
N LYS A 85 -6.56 -1.21 8.60
CA LYS A 85 -7.62 -2.07 8.02
C LYS A 85 -9.01 -1.44 8.18
N TYR A 86 -9.32 -0.90 9.37
CA TYR A 86 -10.57 -0.19 9.61
C TYR A 86 -10.72 1.05 8.72
N GLN A 87 -9.66 1.84 8.55
CA GLN A 87 -9.67 3.01 7.66
C GLN A 87 -9.90 2.64 6.19
N LEU A 88 -9.30 1.54 5.70
CA LEU A 88 -9.56 1.03 4.35
C LEU A 88 -11.03 0.62 4.18
N MET A 89 -11.59 -0.10 5.16
CA MET A 89 -13.01 -0.48 5.15
C MET A 89 -13.91 0.76 5.11
N LYS A 90 -13.66 1.76 5.95
CA LYS A 90 -14.44 3.00 5.97
C LYS A 90 -14.31 3.82 4.69
N PHE A 91 -13.14 3.82 4.08
CA PHE A 91 -12.94 4.46 2.78
C PHE A 91 -13.79 3.79 1.70
N ARG A 92 -13.85 2.44 1.67
CA ARG A 92 -14.69 1.69 0.72
C ARG A 92 -16.18 1.97 0.90
N GLU A 93 -16.64 2.00 2.16
CA GLU A 93 -18.04 2.36 2.47
C GLU A 93 -18.37 3.78 1.99
N TYR A 94 -17.44 4.73 2.11
CA TYR A 94 -17.63 6.11 1.68
C TYR A 94 -17.71 6.23 0.14
N GLU A 95 -16.80 5.58 -0.58
CA GLU A 95 -16.78 5.61 -2.05
C GLU A 95 -18.04 4.96 -2.65
N GLN A 96 -18.53 3.86 -2.05
CA GLN A 96 -19.79 3.21 -2.48
C GLN A 96 -21.02 4.12 -2.31
N LYS A 97 -21.06 4.97 -1.28
CA LYS A 97 -22.16 5.92 -1.06
C LYS A 97 -22.07 7.16 -1.96
N SER A 98 -20.89 7.43 -2.51
CA SER A 98 -20.61 8.60 -3.32
C SER A 98 -20.69 8.32 -4.83
N SER A 99 -20.95 7.06 -5.21
CA SER A 99 -21.14 6.58 -6.59
C SER A 99 -22.63 6.39 -6.89
#